data_AF-A0A1Q5TMM7-F1
#
_entry.id   AF-A0A1Q5TMM7-F1
#
_cell.length_a   1.000
_cell.length_b   1.000
_cell.length_c   1.000
_cell.angle_alpha   90.00
_cell.angle_beta   90.00
_cell.angle_gamma   90.00
#
_symmetry.space_group_name_H-M   'P 1'
#
loop_
_entity.id
_entity.type
_entity.pdbx_description
1 polymer ?
#
loop_
_entity_poly.entity_id
_entity_poly.type
_entity_poly.pdbx_seq_one_letter_code
_entity_poly.pdbx_strand_id
1 'polypeptide(L)'
;MARNIFREIKLLRFLKHENRGLKYIHSAGIFHCDLKPSNILVDRNCDLKICNIVYAELKPWTANDVSTKYYKAPEAIIERHICDEYIDIWGAGCIFAELLHGKVLFPGQNSIHQLHVITKPLGTPSEIAINSMFSKNVRI
;
A
#
# COMPACT_ATOMS: atom_id res chain seq x y z
N MET A 1 2.06 0.47 31.83
CA MET A 1 1.99 -0.93 31.34
C MET A 1 0.68 -1.21 30.59
N ALA A 2 -0.50 -1.08 31.21
CA ALA A 2 -1.79 -1.38 30.56
C ALA A 2 -2.09 -0.60 29.26
N ARG A 3 -1.77 0.71 29.18
CA ARG A 3 -2.00 1.53 27.97
C ARG A 3 -1.28 0.99 26.71
N ASN A 4 -0.09 0.40 26.86
CA ASN A 4 0.66 -0.17 25.74
C ASN A 4 0.01 -1.47 25.25
N ILE A 5 -0.45 -2.32 26.17
CA ILE A 5 -1.15 -3.57 25.85
C ILE A 5 -2.45 -3.30 25.09
N PHE A 6 -3.25 -2.30 25.52
CA PHE A 6 -4.47 -1.93 24.80
C PHE A 6 -4.19 -1.39 23.39
N ARG A 7 -3.08 -0.67 23.19
CA ARG A 7 -2.65 -0.19 21.87
C ARG A 7 -2.25 -1.35 20.97
N GLU A 8 -1.43 -2.28 21.46
CA GLU A 8 -1.00 -3.47 20.73
C GLU A 8 -2.18 -4.35 20.30
N ILE A 9 -3.15 -4.59 21.18
CA ILE A 9 -4.35 -5.37 20.85
C ILE A 9 -5.15 -4.70 19.72
N LYS A 10 -5.28 -3.38 19.74
CA LYS A 10 -5.96 -2.63 18.67
C LYS A 10 -5.23 -2.73 17.34
N LEU A 11 -3.90 -2.63 17.35
CA LEU A 11 -3.05 -2.78 16.16
C LEU A 11 -3.15 -4.19 15.56
N LEU A 12 -3.11 -5.23 16.41
CA LEU A 12 -3.27 -6.61 15.95
C LEU A 12 -4.67 -6.87 15.37
N ARG A 13 -5.71 -6.27 15.96
CA ARG A 13 -7.08 -6.34 15.41
C ARG A 13 -7.19 -5.64 14.07
N PHE A 14 -6.61 -4.44 13.94
CA PHE A 14 -6.56 -3.70 12.68
C PHE A 14 -5.92 -4.56 11.57
N LEU A 15 -4.70 -5.05 11.81
CA LEU A 15 -3.96 -5.88 10.85
C LEU A 15 -4.74 -7.14 10.46
N LYS A 16 -5.39 -7.80 11.43
CA LYS A 16 -6.20 -8.99 11.17
C LYS A 16 -7.43 -8.68 10.30
N HIS A 17 -8.11 -7.57 10.52
CA HIS A 17 -9.31 -7.21 9.76
C HIS A 17 -8.94 -6.73 8.35
N GLU A 18 -7.89 -5.91 8.23
CA GLU A 18 -7.35 -5.47 6.93
C GLU A 18 -6.96 -6.68 6.06
N ASN A 19 -6.15 -7.60 6.59
CA ASN A 19 -5.73 -8.80 5.85
C ASN A 19 -6.90 -9.73 5.49
N ARG A 20 -7.95 -9.79 6.30
CA ARG A 20 -9.18 -10.55 5.96
C ARG A 20 -9.93 -9.91 4.80
N GLY A 21 -10.04 -8.58 4.80
CA GLY A 21 -10.66 -7.83 3.71
C GLY A 21 -9.90 -8.02 2.40
N LEU A 22 -8.56 -7.89 2.44
CA LEU A 22 -7.70 -8.13 1.27
C LEU A 22 -7.80 -9.55 0.77
N LYS A 23 -7.69 -10.55 1.64
CA LYS A 23 -7.86 -11.96 1.27
C LYS A 23 -9.19 -12.20 0.56
N TYR A 24 -10.27 -11.57 1.02
CA TYR A 24 -11.59 -11.71 0.41
C TYR A 24 -11.61 -11.16 -1.03
N ILE A 25 -11.17 -9.91 -1.25
CA ILE A 25 -11.17 -9.31 -2.60
C ILE A 25 -10.19 -10.02 -3.53
N HIS A 26 -9.00 -10.39 -3.05
CA HIS A 26 -7.98 -11.10 -3.84
C HIS A 26 -8.48 -12.48 -4.27
N SER A 27 -9.21 -13.19 -3.40
CA SER A 27 -9.81 -14.48 -3.76
C SER A 27 -10.89 -14.37 -4.84
N ALA A 28 -11.44 -13.18 -5.05
CA ALA A 28 -12.40 -12.88 -6.11
C ALA A 28 -11.72 -12.31 -7.38
N GLY A 29 -10.38 -12.26 -7.43
CA GLY A 29 -9.63 -11.66 -8.54
C GLY A 29 -9.75 -10.13 -8.61
N ILE A 30 -10.10 -9.49 -7.49
CA ILE A 30 -10.22 -8.03 -7.38
C ILE A 30 -9.04 -7.49 -6.59
N PHE A 31 -8.34 -6.53 -7.16
CA PHE A 31 -7.21 -5.83 -6.53
C PHE A 31 -7.61 -4.37 -6.25
N HIS A 32 -7.25 -3.87 -5.08
CA HIS A 32 -7.63 -2.52 -4.65
C HIS A 32 -6.76 -1.44 -5.30
N CYS A 33 -5.44 -1.65 -5.36
CA CYS A 33 -4.40 -0.85 -6.03
C CYS A 33 -4.26 0.63 -5.61
N ASP A 34 -5.15 1.13 -4.74
CA ASP A 34 -5.10 2.46 -4.12
C ASP A 34 -5.23 2.39 -2.58
N LEU A 35 -4.65 1.38 -1.92
CA LEU A 35 -4.76 1.30 -0.46
C LEU A 35 -4.06 2.49 0.21
N LYS A 36 -4.79 3.16 1.10
CA LYS A 36 -4.34 4.28 1.93
C LYS A 36 -5.28 4.46 3.12
N PRO A 37 -4.88 5.13 4.20
CA PRO A 37 -5.70 5.25 5.40
C PRO A 37 -7.09 5.83 5.16
N SER A 38 -7.26 6.76 4.22
CA SER A 38 -8.57 7.34 3.89
C SER A 38 -9.53 6.37 3.19
N ASN A 39 -9.02 5.25 2.64
CA ASN A 39 -9.82 4.18 2.04
C ASN A 39 -10.11 3.03 3.04
N ILE A 40 -9.69 3.19 4.31
CA ILE A 40 -9.95 2.22 5.38
C ILE A 40 -10.85 2.87 6.43
N LEU A 41 -12.10 2.45 6.44
CA LEU A 41 -13.09 2.91 7.39
C LEU A 41 -12.98 2.09 8.67
N VAL A 42 -12.85 2.75 9.81
CA VAL A 42 -12.76 2.11 11.13
C VAL A 42 -13.78 2.74 12.06
N ASP A 43 -14.53 1.92 12.78
CA ASP A 43 -15.47 2.38 13.79
C ASP A 43 -14.90 2.35 15.21
N ARG A 44 -15.72 2.75 16.18
CA ARG A 44 -15.40 2.75 17.63
C ARG A 44 -15.09 1.36 18.20
N ASN A 45 -15.52 0.28 17.55
CA ASN A 45 -15.25 -1.09 17.94
C ASN A 45 -13.98 -1.66 17.28
N CYS A 46 -13.32 -0.86 16.43
CA CYS A 46 -12.23 -1.29 15.54
C CYS A 46 -12.69 -2.31 14.48
N ASP A 47 -13.96 -2.26 14.09
CA ASP A 47 -14.44 -2.95 12.89
C ASP A 47 -14.01 -2.16 11.66
N LEU A 48 -13.41 -2.86 10.71
CA LEU A 48 -12.74 -2.28 9.55
C LEU A 48 -13.48 -2.63 8.26
N LYS A 49 -13.65 -1.66 7.37
CA LYS A 49 -14.13 -1.85 6.01
C LYS A 49 -13.21 -1.16 5.01
N ILE A 50 -12.80 -1.88 3.98
CA ILE A 50 -12.09 -1.33 2.82
C ILE A 50 -13.13 -0.72 1.89
N CYS A 51 -12.95 0.53 1.48
CA CYS A 51 -13.85 1.25 0.59
C CYS A 51 -13.11 1.80 -0.62
N ASN A 52 -13.83 2.42 -1.57
CA ASN A 52 -13.24 3.05 -2.74
C ASN A 52 -12.42 2.07 -3.60
N ILE A 53 -12.95 0.85 -3.76
CA ILE A 53 -12.48 -0.12 -4.76
C ILE A 53 -12.85 0.47 -6.13
N VAL A 54 -11.94 1.24 -6.71
CA VAL A 54 -12.09 1.76 -8.07
C VAL A 54 -11.40 0.77 -8.98
N TYR A 55 -12.09 0.35 -10.04
CA TYR A 55 -11.47 -0.47 -11.09
C TYR A 55 -10.23 0.29 -11.61
N ALA A 56 -9.05 -0.32 -11.46
CA ALA A 56 -7.74 0.32 -11.61
C ALA A 56 -7.49 0.93 -13.01
N GLU A 57 -8.34 0.67 -14.00
CA GLU A 57 -8.17 1.14 -15.37
C GLU A 57 -8.39 2.65 -15.58
N LEU A 58 -8.96 3.40 -14.62
CA LEU A 58 -9.56 4.71 -14.94
C LEU A 58 -8.92 5.96 -14.29
N LYS A 59 -7.83 5.85 -13.52
CA LYS A 59 -7.18 7.05 -12.93
C LYS A 59 -5.73 7.24 -13.40
N PRO A 60 -5.49 8.00 -14.49
CA PRO A 60 -4.15 8.46 -14.80
C PRO A 60 -3.60 9.29 -13.62
N TRP A 61 -2.37 8.97 -13.20
CA TRP A 61 -1.69 9.68 -12.13
C TRP A 61 -1.51 11.16 -12.50
N THR A 62 -2.17 12.04 -11.76
CA THR A 62 -1.91 13.48 -11.86
C THR A 62 -0.90 13.88 -10.80
N ALA A 63 -0.05 14.86 -11.11
CA ALA A 63 1.00 15.34 -10.19
C ALA A 63 0.46 15.85 -8.83
N ASN A 64 -0.85 16.11 -8.74
CA ASN A 64 -1.53 16.60 -7.55
C ASN A 64 -1.93 15.51 -6.54
N ASP A 65 -1.71 14.22 -6.85
CA ASP A 65 -1.97 13.08 -5.95
C ASP A 65 -0.85 12.90 -4.89
N VAL A 66 -0.51 13.98 -4.17
CA VAL A 66 0.61 13.99 -3.22
C VAL A 66 0.41 13.01 -2.06
N SER A 67 -0.84 12.80 -1.62
CA SER A 67 -1.19 11.86 -0.55
C SER A 67 -1.19 10.40 -1.00
N THR A 68 -1.45 10.16 -2.28
CA THR A 68 -1.66 8.80 -2.82
C THR A 68 -0.35 8.01 -2.96
N LYS A 69 0.83 8.67 -3.01
CA LYS A 69 2.10 7.99 -3.32
C LYS A 69 2.77 7.28 -2.14
N TYR A 70 2.47 7.66 -0.90
CA TYR A 70 3.18 7.16 0.29
C TYR A 70 3.00 5.67 0.55
N TYR A 71 1.89 5.11 0.06
CA TYR A 71 1.49 3.72 0.24
C TYR A 71 1.66 2.89 -1.04
N LYS A 72 2.23 3.47 -2.11
CA LYS A 72 2.43 2.76 -3.38
C LYS A 72 3.67 1.89 -3.34
N ALA A 73 3.54 0.70 -3.90
CA ALA A 73 4.65 -0.22 -4.15
C ALA A 73 5.65 0.38 -5.17
N PRO A 74 6.94 0.05 -5.07
CA PRO A 74 7.96 0.59 -5.97
C PRO A 74 7.66 0.29 -7.45
N GLU A 75 7.18 -0.91 -7.77
CA GLU A 75 6.76 -1.32 -9.11
C GLU A 75 5.58 -0.50 -9.64
N ALA A 76 4.60 -0.15 -8.80
CA ALA A 76 3.46 0.69 -9.18
C ALA A 76 3.84 2.17 -9.37
N ILE A 77 4.99 2.60 -8.84
CA ILE A 77 5.57 3.93 -9.07
C ILE A 77 6.30 3.97 -10.42
N ILE A 78 6.98 2.87 -10.78
CA ILE A 78 7.74 2.72 -12.02
C ILE A 78 6.80 2.48 -13.21
N GLU A 79 5.93 1.47 -13.10
CA GLU A 79 4.99 1.06 -14.14
C GLU A 79 3.55 1.26 -13.66
N ARG A 80 2.88 2.28 -14.22
CA ARG A 80 1.56 2.75 -13.75
C ARG A 80 0.40 1.82 -14.09
N HIS A 81 0.65 0.78 -14.88
CA HIS A 81 -0.38 -0.15 -15.36
C HIS A 81 -0.36 -1.51 -14.63
N ILE A 82 0.58 -1.73 -13.71
CA ILE A 82 0.58 -2.94 -12.88
C ILE A 82 -0.43 -2.77 -11.75
N CYS A 83 -1.31 -3.74 -11.61
CA CYS A 83 -2.25 -3.87 -10.50
C CYS A 83 -2.40 -5.37 -10.18
N ASP A 84 -1.92 -5.77 -9.01
CA ASP A 84 -1.93 -7.15 -8.51
C ASP A 84 -2.09 -7.17 -6.98
N GLU A 85 -2.15 -8.38 -6.41
CA GLU A 85 -2.30 -8.57 -4.98
C GLU A 85 -1.10 -8.03 -4.17
N TYR A 86 0.11 -8.02 -4.74
CA TYR A 86 1.33 -7.65 -4.03
C TYR A 86 1.41 -6.14 -3.80
N ILE A 87 0.87 -5.35 -4.73
CA ILE A 87 0.73 -3.89 -4.57
C ILE A 87 -0.16 -3.56 -3.36
N ASP A 88 -1.25 -4.30 -3.17
CA ASP A 88 -2.14 -4.14 -2.02
C ASP A 88 -1.44 -4.52 -0.70
N ILE A 89 -0.69 -5.62 -0.71
CA ILE A 89 0.05 -6.08 0.48
C ILE A 89 1.12 -5.04 0.88
N TRP A 90 1.79 -4.41 -0.08
CA TRP A 90 2.71 -3.31 0.19
C TRP A 90 2.01 -2.12 0.85
N GLY A 91 0.87 -1.69 0.29
CA GLY A 91 0.08 -0.59 0.82
C GLY A 91 -0.38 -0.84 2.26
N ALA A 92 -0.91 -2.03 2.54
CA ALA A 92 -1.29 -2.45 3.88
C ALA A 92 -0.10 -2.43 4.86
N GLY A 93 1.08 -2.91 4.42
CA GLY A 93 2.30 -2.84 5.22
C GLY A 93 2.71 -1.40 5.59
N CYS A 94 2.60 -0.47 4.64
CA CYS A 94 2.87 0.95 4.88
C CYS A 94 1.89 1.56 5.89
N ILE A 95 0.60 1.25 5.78
CA ILE A 95 -0.46 1.72 6.69
C ILE A 95 -0.21 1.17 8.10
N PHE A 96 0.08 -0.12 8.22
CA PHE A 96 0.36 -0.75 9.50
C PHE A 96 1.59 -0.16 10.18
N ALA A 97 2.66 0.09 9.42
CA ALA A 97 3.87 0.74 9.93
C ALA A 97 3.61 2.19 10.38
N GLU A 98 2.74 2.92 9.67
CA GLU A 98 2.32 4.26 10.09
C GLU A 98 1.53 4.23 11.41
N LEU A 99 0.64 3.26 11.60
CA LEU A 99 -0.08 3.08 12.87
C LEU A 99 0.85 2.72 14.04
N LEU A 100 1.92 1.97 13.76
CA LEU A 100 2.96 1.63 14.74
C LEU A 100 3.79 2.85 15.15
N HIS A 101 4.23 3.65 14.18
CA HIS A 101 5.17 4.75 14.41
C HIS A 101 4.50 6.11 14.63
N GLY A 102 3.22 6.26 14.26
CA GLY A 102 2.48 7.53 14.28
C GLY A 102 2.87 8.51 13.18
N LYS A 103 3.62 8.06 12.16
CA LYS A 103 4.08 8.88 11.03
C LYS A 103 4.17 8.03 9.76
N VAL A 104 3.93 8.66 8.61
CA VAL A 104 4.08 8.06 7.29
C VAL A 104 5.43 7.36 7.15
N LEU A 105 5.41 6.10 6.70
CA LEU A 105 6.63 5.28 6.59
C LEU A 105 7.59 5.82 5.53
N PHE A 106 7.06 6.17 4.34
CA PHE A 106 7.85 6.63 3.19
C PHE A 106 7.29 7.96 2.64
N PRO A 107 7.67 9.12 3.20
CA PRO A 107 7.13 10.43 2.82
C PRO A 107 7.88 11.08 1.64
N GLY A 108 7.78 10.50 0.44
CA GLY A 108 8.42 11.03 -0.77
C GLY A 108 7.72 12.27 -1.35
N GLN A 109 8.48 13.21 -1.92
CA GLN A 109 7.91 14.48 -2.40
C GLN A 109 7.38 14.34 -3.84
N ASN A 110 8.07 13.55 -4.65
CA ASN A 110 7.73 13.17 -6.02
C ASN A 110 8.07 11.69 -6.22
N SER A 111 7.76 11.11 -7.39
CA SER A 111 7.96 9.67 -7.65
C SER A 111 9.41 9.22 -7.46
N ILE A 112 10.37 10.03 -7.90
CA ILE A 112 11.81 9.74 -7.76
C ILE A 112 12.21 9.77 -6.28
N HIS A 113 11.78 10.81 -5.55
CA HIS A 113 12.04 10.89 -4.11
C HIS A 113 11.35 9.75 -3.34
N GLN A 114 10.16 9.31 -3.77
CA GLN A 114 9.46 8.17 -3.18
C GLN A 114 10.28 6.89 -3.30
N LEU A 115 10.80 6.59 -4.50
CA LEU A 115 11.69 5.44 -4.70
C LEU A 115 12.95 5.57 -3.82
N HIS A 116 13.54 6.75 -3.72
CA HIS A 116 14.71 6.99 -2.88
C HIS A 116 14.45 6.74 -1.38
N VAL A 117 13.32 7.20 -0.84
CA VAL A 117 13.00 6.98 0.58
C VAL A 117 12.62 5.52 0.88
N ILE A 118 12.19 4.76 -0.13
CA ILE A 118 11.94 3.30 -0.03
C ILE A 118 13.26 2.52 -0.04
N THR A 119 14.14 2.79 -1.01
CA THR A 119 15.38 2.02 -1.18
C THR A 119 16.46 2.36 -0.16
N LYS A 120 16.43 3.57 0.43
CA LYS A 120 17.37 3.96 1.47
C LYS A 120 17.40 3.01 2.69
N PRO A 121 16.26 2.62 3.29
CA PRO A 121 16.23 1.64 4.37
C PRO A 121 16.19 0.18 3.91
N LEU A 122 15.57 -0.12 2.76
CA LEU A 122 15.37 -1.52 2.30
C LEU A 122 16.51 -2.05 1.41
N GLY A 123 17.44 -1.17 1.00
CA GLY A 123 18.44 -1.45 -0.01
C GLY A 123 17.94 -1.20 -1.43
N THR A 124 18.88 -1.15 -2.37
CA THR A 124 18.58 -1.10 -3.80
C THR A 124 18.18 -2.49 -4.27
N PRO A 125 17.13 -2.63 -5.10
CA PRO A 125 16.78 -3.92 -5.71
C PRO A 125 17.97 -4.47 -6.52
N SER A 126 18.07 -5.79 -6.62
CA SER A 126 19.07 -6.43 -7.50
C SER A 126 18.80 -6.08 -8.96
N GLU A 127 19.83 -6.16 -9.81
CA GLU A 127 19.66 -5.95 -11.26
C GLU A 127 18.59 -6.87 -11.87
N ILE A 128 18.47 -8.11 -11.36
CA ILE A 128 17.43 -9.06 -11.79
C ILE A 128 16.03 -8.50 -11.47
N ALA A 129 15.83 -7.95 -10.28
CA ALA A 129 14.55 -7.34 -9.88
C ALA A 129 14.24 -6.06 -10.67
N ILE A 130 15.27 -5.25 -10.95
CA ILE A 130 15.13 -4.05 -11.79
C ILE A 130 14.74 -4.47 -13.21
N ASN A 131 15.43 -5.45 -13.79
CA ASN A 131 15.16 -5.92 -15.15
C ASN A 131 13.78 -6.59 -15.25
N SER A 132 13.32 -7.30 -14.23
CA SER A 132 11.97 -7.89 -14.22
C SER A 132 10.85 -6.84 -14.20
N MET A 133 11.10 -5.67 -13.61
CA MET A 133 10.16 -4.52 -13.64
C MET A 133 10.02 -3.90 -15.04
N PHE A 134 11.02 -4.01 -15.92
CA PHE A 134 10.96 -3.44 -17.28
C PHE A 134 10.61 -4.47 -18.37
N SER A 135 10.74 -5.76 -18.07
CA SER A 135 10.60 -6.84 -19.06
C SER A 135 9.17 -7.37 -19.22
N LYS A 136 8.19 -6.88 -18.45
CA LYS A 136 6.76 -7.16 -18.67
C LYS A 136 6.11 -6.33 -19.78
N ASN A 137 6.90 -5.66 -20.63
CA ASN A 137 6.36 -5.06 -21.84
C ASN A 137 5.91 -6.13 -22.86
N VAL A 138 4.60 -6.11 -23.15
CA VAL A 138 3.88 -6.73 -24.27
C VAL A 138 3.37 -8.17 -24.07
N ARG A 139 2.21 -8.29 -23.42
CA ARG A 139 1.11 -9.10 -23.97
C ARG A 139 -0.11 -8.18 -24.11
N ILE A 140 -0.21 -7.55 -25.29
CA ILE A 140 -1.47 -7.02 -25.83
C ILE A 140 -2.29 -8.22 -26.29
#